data_AF-A0A160EYH8-F1
#
_entry.id   AF-A0A160EYH8-F1
#
_cell.length_a   1.000
_cell.length_b   1.000
_cell.length_c   1.000
_cell.angle_alpha   90.00
_cell.angle_beta   90.00
_cell.angle_gamma   90.00
#
_symmetry.space_group_name_H-M   'P 1'
#
loop_
_entity.id
_entity.type
_entity.pdbx_description
1 polymer ?
#
loop_
_entity_poly.entity_id
_entity_poly.type
_entity_poly.pdbx_seq_one_letter_code
_entity_poly.pdbx_strand_id
1 'polypeptide(L)'
;MSTQRYLFLIKGKLVLAQPLAAPETGDLLVSLLQQGFVVGPLQVWAGSAEQALACYERAAQQQAFADALSGSLPELAGVSV
;
A
#
# COMPACT_ATOMS: atom_id res chain seq x y z
N MET A 1 -1.58 4.37 24.00
CA MET A 1 -0.94 3.91 22.75
C MET A 1 -1.31 4.91 21.67
N SER A 2 -0.35 5.73 21.22
CA SER A 2 -0.55 6.75 20.20
C SER A 2 -0.64 6.10 18.82
N THR A 3 -1.82 6.08 18.22
CA THR A 3 -2.00 5.67 16.82
C THR A 3 -1.59 6.82 15.90
N GLN A 4 -0.86 6.51 14.84
CA GLN A 4 -0.46 7.45 13.80
C GLN A 4 -1.03 7.02 12.46
N ARG A 5 -1.14 7.99 11.54
CA ARG A 5 -1.64 7.75 10.20
C ARG A 5 -0.48 7.37 9.29
N TYR A 6 -0.60 6.23 8.63
CA TYR A 6 0.38 5.72 7.69
C TYR A 6 -0.10 5.86 6.25
N LEU A 7 0.80 6.29 5.39
CA LEU A 7 0.70 6.24 3.94
C LEU A 7 1.48 5.05 3.41
N PHE A 8 1.06 4.51 2.27
CA PHE A 8 1.77 3.43 1.61
C PHE A 8 2.36 3.93 0.30
N LEU A 9 3.64 3.65 0.09
CA LEU A 9 4.36 3.93 -1.15
C LEU A 9 4.65 2.60 -1.84
N ILE A 10 4.25 2.49 -3.09
CA ILE A 10 4.24 1.24 -3.85
C ILE A 10 5.17 1.39 -5.05
N LYS A 11 6.04 0.40 -5.25
CA LYS A 11 6.88 0.29 -6.46
C LYS A 11 7.00 -1.18 -6.85
N GLY A 12 6.21 -1.59 -7.84
CA GLY A 12 6.08 -3.00 -8.20
C GLY A 12 5.52 -3.82 -7.02
N LYS A 13 6.32 -4.75 -6.50
CA LYS A 13 5.96 -5.58 -5.34
C LYS A 13 6.40 -5.00 -3.99
N LEU A 14 7.18 -3.91 -4.00
CA LEU A 14 7.65 -3.28 -2.78
C LEU A 14 6.58 -2.31 -2.26
N VAL A 15 6.20 -2.48 -0.99
CA VAL A 15 5.30 -1.57 -0.27
C VAL A 15 6.02 -1.05 0.96
N LEU A 16 6.08 0.28 1.09
CA LEU A 16 6.67 0.96 2.24
C LEU A 16 5.57 1.70 3.00
N ALA A 17 5.50 1.49 4.32
CA ALA A 17 4.63 2.26 5.20
C ALA A 17 5.38 3.47 5.75
N GLN A 18 4.86 4.67 5.52
CA GLN A 18 5.45 5.94 5.98
C GLN A 18 4.52 6.64 6.97
N PRO A 19 4.96 6.94 8.20
CA PRO A 19 4.17 7.68 9.16
C PRO A 19 4.07 9.16 8.77
N LEU A 20 2.86 9.71 8.75
CA LEU A 20 2.62 11.13 8.48
C LEU A 20 3.03 12.06 9.63
N ALA A 21 3.26 11.51 10.82
CA ALA A 21 3.55 12.29 12.01
C ALA A 21 5.02 12.72 12.13
N ALA A 22 5.92 12.18 11.30
CA ALA A 22 7.32 12.56 11.31
C ALA A 22 7.56 13.78 10.39
N PRO A 23 8.18 14.87 10.89
CA PRO A 23 8.38 16.10 10.12
C PRO A 23 9.29 15.88 8.89
N GLU A 24 10.19 14.90 8.94
CA GLU A 24 11.08 14.54 7.83
C GLU A 24 10.37 13.72 6.73
N THR A 25 9.13 13.27 6.97
CA THR A 25 8.37 12.46 6.01
C THR A 25 8.10 13.23 4.72
N GLY A 26 7.96 14.56 4.76
CA GLY A 26 7.71 15.36 3.56
C GLY A 26 8.80 15.20 2.50
N ASP A 27 10.06 15.48 2.86
CA ASP A 27 11.20 15.41 1.94
C ASP A 27 11.49 13.98 1.46
N LEU A 28 11.33 13.01 2.36
CA LEU A 28 11.51 11.59 2.05
C LEU A 28 10.42 11.12 1.07
N LEU A 29 9.17 11.56 1.25
CA LEU A 29 8.06 11.22 0.36
C LEU A 29 8.25 11.84 -1.03
N VAL A 30 8.67 13.10 -1.12
CA VAL A 30 9.00 13.74 -2.40
C VAL A 30 10.11 12.97 -3.13
N SER A 31 11.16 12.57 -2.41
CA SER A 31 12.27 11.80 -2.97
C SER A 31 11.81 10.43 -3.48
N LEU A 32 10.97 9.73 -2.73
CA LEU A 32 10.42 8.43 -3.13
C LEU A 32 9.49 8.57 -4.35
N LEU A 33 8.65 9.61 -4.39
CA LEU A 33 7.80 9.90 -5.56
C LEU A 33 8.65 10.14 -6.82
N GLN A 34 9.73 10.92 -6.70
CA GLN A 34 10.66 11.17 -7.82
C GLN A 34 11.37 9.90 -8.29
N GLN A 35 11.63 8.95 -7.39
CA GLN A 35 12.18 7.63 -7.73
C GLN A 35 11.15 6.68 -8.39
N GLY A 36 9.91 7.14 -8.58
CA GLY A 36 8.83 6.37 -9.22
C GLY A 36 8.02 5.49 -8.27
N PHE A 37 8.05 5.76 -6.96
CA PHE A 37 7.03 5.20 -6.07
C PHE A 37 5.70 5.90 -6.30
N VAL A 38 4.60 5.16 -6.22
CA VAL A 38 3.24 5.71 -6.26
C VAL A 38 2.62 5.64 -4.87
N VAL A 39 1.83 6.66 -4.52
CA VAL A 39 1.09 6.67 -3.25
C VAL A 39 -0.13 5.77 -3.40
N GLY A 40 -0.26 4.79 -2.51
CA GLY A 40 -1.43 3.94 -2.42
C GLY A 40 -2.68 4.73 -2.00
N PRO A 41 -3.87 4.37 -2.49
CA PRO A 41 -5.11 5.09 -2.19
C PRO A 41 -5.58 4.89 -0.74
N LEU A 42 -5.10 3.83 -0.08
CA LEU A 42 -5.50 3.47 1.28
C LEU A 42 -4.59 4.15 2.31
N GLN A 43 -5.17 4.64 3.40
CA GLN A 43 -4.46 5.15 4.56
C GLN A 43 -4.97 4.44 5.80
N VAL A 44 -4.05 4.02 6.67
CA VAL A 44 -4.39 3.21 7.85
C VAL A 44 -3.88 3.89 9.11
N TRP A 45 -4.68 3.82 10.17
CA TRP A 45 -4.26 4.18 11.51
C TRP A 45 -3.64 2.96 12.19
N ALA A 46 -2.39 3.06 12.62
CA ALA A 46 -1.68 1.97 13.27
C ALA A 46 -0.77 2.49 14.38
N GLY A 47 -0.44 1.62 15.34
CA GLY A 47 0.54 1.93 16.38
C GLY A 47 1.99 1.73 15.92
N SER A 48 2.22 0.98 14.83
CA SER A 48 3.53 0.75 14.24
C SER A 48 3.44 0.56 12.72
N ALA A 49 4.59 0.68 12.04
CA ALA A 49 4.69 0.42 10.60
C ALA A 49 4.32 -1.02 10.23
N GLU A 50 4.67 -2.00 11.09
CA GLU A 50 4.33 -3.42 10.84
C GLU A 50 2.83 -3.65 10.92
N GLN A 51 2.16 -3.04 11.92
CA GLN A 51 0.71 -3.10 12.00
C GLN A 51 0.04 -2.42 10.80
N ALA A 52 0.57 -1.28 10.34
CA ALA A 52 0.09 -0.61 9.15
C ALA A 52 0.19 -1.50 7.92
N LEU A 53 1.35 -2.15 7.71
CA LEU A 53 1.58 -3.07 6.60
C LEU A 53 0.64 -4.27 6.65
N ALA A 54 0.48 -4.93 7.82
CA ALA A 54 -0.43 -6.05 7.96
C ALA A 54 -1.89 -5.68 7.65
N CYS A 55 -2.34 -4.49 8.08
CA CYS A 55 -3.66 -3.97 7.73
C CYS A 55 -3.80 -3.69 6.24
N TYR A 56 -2.77 -3.12 5.60
CA TYR A 56 -2.76 -2.86 4.17
C TYR A 56 -2.80 -4.15 3.35
N GLU A 57 -1.98 -5.13 3.69
CA GLU A 57 -1.97 -6.44 3.03
C GLU A 57 -3.31 -7.14 3.15
N ARG A 58 -3.93 -7.11 4.33
CA ARG A 58 -5.26 -7.67 4.53
C ARG A 58 -6.31 -6.95 3.67
N ALA A 59 -6.27 -5.62 3.59
CA ALA A 59 -7.19 -4.86 2.74
C ALA A 59 -6.96 -5.15 1.25
N ALA A 60 -5.70 -5.25 0.81
CA ALA A 60 -5.34 -5.59 -0.56
C ALA A 60 -5.79 -7.01 -0.93
N GLN A 61 -5.64 -7.98 -0.02
CA GLN A 61 -6.13 -9.35 -0.21
C GLN A 61 -7.66 -9.38 -0.28
N GLN A 62 -8.35 -8.63 0.58
CA GLN A 62 -9.81 -8.53 0.55
C GLN A 62 -10.30 -7.92 -0.76
N GLN A 63 -9.63 -6.88 -1.26
CA GLN A 63 -9.95 -6.29 -2.55
C GLN A 63 -9.69 -7.25 -3.70
N ALA A 64 -8.51 -7.89 -3.75
CA ALA A 64 -8.19 -8.88 -4.78
C ALA A 64 -9.17 -10.06 -4.77
N PHE A 65 -9.61 -10.48 -3.59
CA PHE A 65 -10.62 -11.53 -3.42
C PHE A 65 -12.00 -11.05 -3.88
N ALA A 66 -12.41 -9.83 -3.52
CA ALA A 66 -13.66 -9.23 -3.99
C ALA A 66 -13.66 -9.03 -5.51
N ASP A 67 -12.56 -8.59 -6.10
CA ASP A 67 -12.37 -8.45 -7.54
C ASP A 67 -12.51 -9.81 -8.24
N ALA A 68 -11.88 -10.86 -7.69
CA ALA A 68 -12.01 -12.24 -8.18
C ALA A 68 -13.46 -12.77 -8.10
N LEU A 69 -14.18 -12.49 -7.00
CA LEU A 69 -15.59 -12.85 -6.85
C LEU A 69 -16.51 -12.06 -7.77
N SER A 70 -16.18 -10.80 -8.05
CA SER A 70 -16.96 -9.93 -8.94
C SER A 70 -16.77 -10.24 -10.43
N GLY A 71 -15.87 -11.17 -10.78
CA GLY A 71 -15.53 -11.50 -12.17
C GLY A 71 -14.66 -10.44 -12.86
N SER A 72 -14.20 -9.41 -12.14
CA SER A 72 -13.30 -8.37 -12.63
C SER A 72 -11.85 -8.83 -12.51
N LEU A 73 -11.51 -9.95 -13.16
CA LEU A 73 -10.09 -10.31 -13.33
C LEU A 73 -9.47 -9.30 -14.30
N PRO A 74 -8.31 -8.68 -13.98
CA PRO A 74 -7.46 -8.22 -15.06
C PRO A 74 -7.05 -9.50 -15.80
N GLU A 75 -7.33 -9.55 -17.10
CA GLU A 75 -6.78 -10.54 -18.03
C GLU A 75 -5.29 -10.76 -17.73
N LEU A 76 -4.97 -11.80 -16.95
CA LEU A 76 -3.66 -12.42 -17.02
C LEU A 76 -3.71 -13.28 -18.27
N ALA A 77 -3.16 -12.68 -19.32
CA ALA A 77 -2.89 -13.25 -20.63
C ALA A 77 -2.58 -14.74 -20.56
N GLY A 78 -3.21 -15.47 -21.48
CA GLY A 78 -3.27 -16.91 -21.46
C GLY A 78 -1.93 -17.61 -21.53
N VAL A 79 -1.94 -18.84 -21.04
CA VAL A 79 -1.15 -19.93 -21.58
C VAL A 79 -2.04 -21.16 -21.59
N SER A 80 -2.55 -21.51 -22.78
CA SER A 80 -2.84 -22.90 -23.11
C SER A 80 -1.52 -23.60 -23.36
N VAL A 81 -1.23 -24.65 -22.60
CA VAL A 81 -0.71 -25.95 -23.10
C VAL A 81 -1.25 -27.04 -22.18
#